data_AF-A0A0L0UVZ4-F1
#
_entry.id   AF-A0A0L0UVZ4-F1
#
_cell.length_a   1.000
_cell.length_b   1.000
_cell.length_c   1.000
_cell.angle_alpha   90.00
_cell.angle_beta   90.00
_cell.angle_gamma   90.00
#
_symmetry.space_group_name_H-M   'P 1'
#
loop_
_entity.id
_entity.type
_entity.pdbx_description
1 polymer ?
#
loop_
_entity_poly.entity_id
_entity_poly.type
_entity_poly.pdbx_seq_one_letter_code
_entity_poly.pdbx_strand_id
1 'polypeptide(L)'
;ISELHIDTSRKLESISDAQVELGHSLQQLTQFAILIRPGPLGSPVRTDDNHWKDFKEFRTGGLFHKIKLLIRDICVAFRSSFKLIQLPTLSPKQDRLQLRRLDYKARVTKHTVLVKESIERMDDWLTANEFQLIQDDWELTITRIDKILTRLTKLVNPPEIDLDDDKKGKVEDDSDYDSEDEWRSEAESLSEPAIELARSAIPIIKLSRLFFRKLLR
;
A
#
# COMPACT_ATOMS: atom_id res chain seq x y z
N ILE A 1 16.26 -45.97 3.54
CA ILE A 1 16.17 -44.56 3.09
C ILE A 1 14.70 -44.20 3.22
N SER A 2 14.35 -43.56 4.33
CA SER A 2 13.02 -43.60 4.92
C SER A 2 12.02 -42.65 4.24
N GLU A 3 10.74 -43.02 4.24
CA GLU A 3 9.59 -42.32 3.63
C GLU A 3 9.55 -40.80 3.90
N LEU A 4 10.09 -40.35 5.04
CA LEU A 4 10.28 -38.94 5.42
C LEU A 4 11.13 -38.13 4.41
N HIS A 5 12.17 -38.72 3.82
CA HIS A 5 13.02 -38.05 2.84
C HIS A 5 12.33 -37.92 1.48
N ILE A 6 11.46 -38.88 1.15
CA ILE A 6 10.66 -38.89 -0.08
C ILE A 6 9.54 -37.84 0.01
N ASP A 7 8.86 -37.74 1.15
CA ASP A 7 7.84 -36.71 1.41
C ASP A 7 8.41 -35.29 1.38
N THR A 8 9.61 -35.09 1.95
CA THR A 8 10.29 -33.80 1.92
C THR A 8 10.72 -33.40 0.50
N SER A 9 11.23 -34.36 -0.29
CA SER A 9 11.62 -34.09 -1.68
C SER A 9 10.43 -33.74 -2.56
N ARG A 10 9.30 -34.47 -2.44
CA ARG A 10 8.07 -34.17 -3.17
C ARG A 10 7.49 -32.80 -2.84
N LYS A 11 7.53 -32.39 -1.56
CA LYS A 11 7.10 -31.05 -1.14
C LYS A 11 7.97 -29.96 -1.74
N LEU A 12 9.29 -30.15 -1.79
CA LEU A 12 10.21 -29.20 -2.40
C LEU A 12 10.01 -29.09 -3.91
N GLU A 13 9.73 -30.20 -4.59
CA GLU A 13 9.39 -30.23 -6.01
C GLU A 13 8.09 -29.45 -6.29
N SER A 14 7.02 -29.69 -5.51
CA SER A 14 5.78 -28.91 -5.62
C SER A 14 5.97 -27.42 -5.32
N ILE A 15 6.86 -27.06 -4.38
CA ILE A 15 7.22 -25.66 -4.12
C ILE A 15 7.95 -25.04 -5.31
N SER A 16 8.86 -25.80 -5.93
CA SER A 16 9.60 -25.36 -7.11
C SER A 16 8.67 -25.10 -8.29
N ASP A 17 7.73 -26.01 -8.56
CA ASP A 17 6.75 -25.86 -9.63
C ASP A 17 5.88 -24.61 -9.42
N ALA A 18 5.38 -24.42 -8.19
CA ALA A 18 4.61 -23.23 -7.83
C ALA A 18 5.44 -21.94 -7.96
N GLN A 19 6.75 -21.98 -7.66
CA GLN A 19 7.63 -20.82 -7.84
C GLN A 19 7.83 -20.48 -9.31
N VAL A 20 7.96 -21.48 -10.20
CA VAL A 20 8.09 -21.26 -11.65
C VAL A 20 6.81 -20.64 -12.21
N GLU A 21 5.65 -21.17 -11.84
CA GLU A 21 4.35 -20.65 -12.28
C GLU A 21 4.10 -19.21 -11.78
N LEU A 22 4.43 -18.92 -10.51
CA LEU A 22 4.36 -17.56 -9.99
C LEU A 22 5.34 -16.62 -10.71
N GLY A 23 6.56 -17.08 -10.98
CA GLY A 23 7.58 -16.30 -11.69
C GLY A 23 7.10 -15.88 -13.09
N HIS A 24 6.53 -16.83 -13.83
CA HIS A 24 5.93 -16.56 -15.14
C HIS A 24 4.76 -15.57 -15.04
N SER A 25 3.86 -15.77 -14.07
CA SER A 25 2.70 -14.88 -13.86
C SER A 25 3.12 -13.45 -13.50
N LEU A 26 4.14 -13.28 -12.66
CA LEU A 26 4.70 -11.97 -12.31
C LEU A 26 5.36 -11.29 -13.52
N GLN A 27 6.05 -12.05 -14.37
CA GLN A 27 6.64 -11.53 -15.59
C GLN A 27 5.56 -11.03 -16.56
N GLN A 28 4.49 -11.80 -16.74
CA GLN A 28 3.33 -11.38 -17.54
C GLN A 28 2.69 -10.10 -16.98
N LEU A 29 2.43 -10.05 -15.67
CA LEU A 29 1.90 -8.85 -15.00
C LEU A 29 2.80 -7.63 -15.21
N THR A 30 4.12 -7.81 -15.15
CA THR A 30 5.08 -6.72 -15.40
C THR A 30 5.03 -6.24 -16.85
N GLN A 31 4.90 -7.15 -17.82
CA GLN A 31 4.73 -6.80 -19.22
C GLN A 31 3.42 -6.05 -19.47
N PHE A 32 2.31 -6.53 -18.90
CA PHE A 32 1.03 -5.83 -18.96
C PHE A 32 1.12 -4.45 -18.31
N ALA A 33 1.79 -4.32 -17.16
CA ALA A 33 2.00 -3.04 -16.49
C ALA A 33 2.75 -2.02 -17.36
N ILE A 34 3.66 -2.46 -18.21
CA ILE A 34 4.36 -1.58 -19.17
C ILE A 34 3.37 -1.07 -20.23
N LEU A 35 2.48 -1.94 -20.73
CA LEU A 35 1.51 -1.59 -21.77
C LEU A 35 0.44 -0.61 -21.29
N ILE A 36 -0.02 -0.76 -20.05
CA ILE A 36 -1.09 0.09 -19.47
C ILE A 36 -0.56 1.33 -18.74
N ARG A 37 0.76 1.56 -18.75
CA ARG A 37 1.38 2.68 -18.03
C ARG A 37 0.77 3.99 -18.50
N PRO A 38 0.29 4.87 -17.59
CA PRO A 38 -0.16 6.21 -17.96
C PRO A 38 0.92 6.98 -18.72
N GLY A 39 0.51 7.83 -19.66
CA GLY A 39 1.43 8.69 -20.41
C GLY A 39 2.28 9.56 -19.48
N PRO A 40 3.47 10.00 -19.91
CA PRO A 40 4.34 10.86 -19.09
C PRO A 40 3.60 12.12 -18.61
N LEU A 41 3.83 12.50 -17.34
CA LEU A 41 3.28 13.72 -16.74
C LEU A 41 3.54 14.91 -17.67
N GLY A 42 2.48 15.58 -18.13
CA GLY A 42 2.54 16.73 -19.03
C GLY A 42 1.99 16.50 -20.43
N SER A 43 1.59 15.26 -20.78
CA SER A 43 0.69 15.06 -21.92
C SER A 43 -0.62 15.84 -21.68
N PRO A 44 -1.17 16.56 -22.67
CA PRO A 44 -2.50 17.12 -22.56
C PRO A 44 -3.45 16.01 -22.11
N VAL A 45 -4.26 16.28 -21.08
CA VAL A 45 -5.37 15.41 -20.69
C VAL A 45 -6.19 15.24 -21.97
N ARG A 46 -6.08 14.08 -22.61
CA ARG A 46 -6.94 13.73 -23.73
C ARG A 46 -8.30 13.44 -23.11
N THR A 47 -9.07 14.50 -22.93
CA THR A 47 -10.47 14.45 -22.49
C THR A 47 -11.35 13.72 -23.50
N ASP A 48 -10.86 13.51 -24.72
CA ASP A 48 -11.47 12.67 -25.73
C ASP A 48 -10.92 11.24 -25.62
N ASP A 49 -11.70 10.37 -24.97
CA ASP A 49 -11.42 8.94 -24.84
C ASP A 49 -11.64 8.16 -26.15
N ASN A 50 -12.03 8.85 -27.24
CA ASN A 50 -12.28 8.28 -28.58
C ASN A 50 -13.15 7.01 -28.54
N HIS A 51 -14.05 6.87 -27.56
CA HIS A 51 -14.89 5.68 -27.35
C HIS A 51 -14.13 4.37 -27.03
N TRP A 52 -12.92 4.43 -26.49
CA TRP A 52 -12.19 3.25 -26.00
C TRP A 52 -12.68 2.85 -24.61
N LYS A 53 -13.88 2.22 -24.57
CA LYS A 53 -14.61 1.75 -23.37
C LYS A 53 -13.71 1.36 -22.18
N ASP A 54 -12.88 0.34 -22.35
CA ASP A 54 -12.10 -0.24 -21.25
C ASP A 54 -10.69 0.36 -21.09
N PHE A 55 -10.25 1.22 -22.02
CA PHE A 55 -8.92 1.83 -22.02
C PHE A 55 -8.93 3.32 -21.63
N LYS A 56 -9.96 3.73 -20.89
CA LYS A 56 -9.97 5.07 -20.28
C LYS A 56 -8.74 5.22 -19.40
N GLU A 57 -8.06 6.36 -19.51
CA GLU A 57 -6.78 6.63 -18.82
C GLU A 57 -6.88 6.44 -17.30
N PHE A 58 -8.03 6.76 -16.71
CA PHE A 58 -8.26 6.51 -15.29
C PHE A 58 -8.33 5.01 -14.95
N ARG A 59 -8.93 4.17 -15.82
CA ARG A 59 -9.02 2.72 -15.62
C ARG A 59 -7.66 2.07 -15.73
N THR A 60 -6.88 2.43 -16.75
CA THR A 60 -5.53 1.91 -16.95
C THR A 60 -4.58 2.39 -15.86
N GLY A 61 -4.70 3.65 -15.42
CA GLY A 61 -3.94 4.20 -14.30
C GLY A 61 -4.24 3.52 -12.97
N GLY A 62 -5.52 3.30 -12.64
CA GLY A 62 -5.92 2.58 -11.44
C GLY A 62 -5.49 1.11 -11.46
N LEU A 63 -5.63 0.44 -12.61
CA LEU A 63 -5.16 -0.93 -12.80
C LEU A 63 -3.64 -1.04 -12.65
N PHE A 64 -2.89 -0.10 -13.23
CA PHE A 64 -1.43 -0.02 -13.08
C PHE A 64 -1.01 0.15 -11.62
N HIS A 65 -1.71 0.99 -10.86
CA HIS A 65 -1.46 1.16 -9.43
C HIS A 65 -1.71 -0.14 -8.65
N LYS A 66 -2.81 -0.84 -8.93
CA LYS A 66 -3.14 -2.13 -8.29
C LYS A 66 -2.10 -3.21 -8.60
N ILE A 67 -1.63 -3.30 -9.85
CA ILE A 67 -0.55 -4.24 -10.23
C ILE A 67 0.74 -3.93 -9.47
N LYS A 68 1.10 -2.65 -9.32
CA LYS A 68 2.27 -2.25 -8.51
C LYS A 68 2.13 -2.70 -7.04
N LEU A 69 0.96 -2.50 -6.44
CA LEU A 69 0.70 -2.93 -5.06
C LEU A 69 0.79 -4.46 -4.92
N LEU A 70 0.19 -5.20 -5.86
CA LEU A 70 0.25 -6.65 -5.89
C LEU A 70 1.69 -7.17 -5.99
N ILE A 71 2.49 -6.63 -6.90
CA ILE A 71 3.91 -7.01 -7.07
C ILE A 71 4.67 -6.75 -5.76
N ARG A 72 4.48 -5.57 -5.14
CA ARG A 72 5.10 -5.24 -3.86
C ARG A 72 4.73 -6.26 -2.78
N ASP A 73 3.45 -6.55 -2.60
CA ASP A 73 2.97 -7.46 -1.55
C ASP A 73 3.53 -8.88 -1.74
N ILE A 74 3.57 -9.36 -2.99
CA ILE A 74 4.19 -10.65 -3.35
C ILE A 74 5.69 -10.65 -3.02
N CYS A 75 6.43 -9.60 -3.38
CA CYS A 75 7.85 -9.49 -3.07
C CYS A 75 8.11 -9.53 -1.56
N VAL A 76 7.29 -8.87 -0.75
CA VAL A 76 7.45 -8.86 0.71
C VAL A 76 7.09 -10.23 1.32
N ALA A 77 6.05 -10.89 0.81
CA ALA A 77 5.71 -12.26 1.19
C ALA A 77 6.88 -13.22 0.93
N PHE A 78 7.46 -13.17 -0.27
CA PHE A 78 8.62 -13.99 -0.62
C PHE A 78 9.85 -13.70 0.23
N ARG A 79 10.16 -12.42 0.48
CA ARG A 79 11.29 -12.04 1.34
C ARG A 79 11.12 -12.58 2.76
N SER A 80 9.90 -12.58 3.28
CA SER A 80 9.58 -13.12 4.61
C SER A 80 9.71 -14.65 4.64
N SER A 81 9.19 -15.32 3.61
CA SER A 81 9.30 -16.78 3.45
C SER A 81 10.75 -17.24 3.31
N PHE A 82 11.55 -16.53 2.51
CA PHE A 82 12.96 -16.80 2.34
C PHE A 82 13.73 -16.67 3.65
N LYS A 83 13.49 -15.60 4.42
CA LYS A 83 14.09 -15.45 5.76
C LYS A 83 13.68 -16.60 6.68
N LEU A 84 12.42 -17.04 6.66
CA LEU A 84 11.94 -18.18 7.44
C LEU A 84 12.67 -19.48 7.08
N ILE A 85 12.94 -19.71 5.78
CA ILE A 85 13.67 -20.89 5.27
C ILE A 85 15.17 -20.82 5.60
N GLN A 86 15.77 -19.62 5.67
CA GLN A 86 17.19 -19.43 6.00
C GLN A 86 17.49 -19.47 7.51
N LEU A 87 16.50 -19.28 8.39
CA LEU A 87 16.73 -19.31 9.85
C LEU A 87 17.40 -20.60 10.35
N PRO A 88 16.96 -21.80 9.95
CA PRO A 88 17.56 -23.07 10.36
C PRO A 88 19.04 -23.21 9.97
N THR A 89 19.52 -22.51 8.94
CA THR A 89 20.87 -22.67 8.40
C THR A 89 21.95 -21.80 9.06
N LEU A 90 21.60 -20.87 9.96
CA LEU A 90 22.49 -19.74 10.29
C LEU A 90 22.78 -19.47 11.78
N SER A 91 22.27 -20.22 12.77
CA SER A 91 22.53 -19.82 14.18
C SER A 91 22.50 -20.94 15.23
N PRO A 92 23.40 -20.91 16.25
CA PRO A 92 23.41 -21.84 17.37
C PRO A 92 22.62 -21.38 18.62
N LYS A 93 21.93 -20.23 18.63
CA LYS A 93 21.18 -19.73 19.82
C LYS A 93 19.66 -19.95 19.72
N GLN A 94 19.17 -20.97 20.43
CA GLN A 94 17.81 -21.54 20.35
C GLN A 94 16.66 -20.54 20.62
N ASP A 95 16.74 -19.69 21.64
CA ASP A 95 15.58 -18.87 22.07
C ASP A 95 15.30 -17.67 21.14
N ARG A 96 16.36 -16.97 20.71
CA ARG A 96 16.24 -15.87 19.73
C ARG A 96 15.76 -16.37 18.36
N LEU A 97 16.06 -17.62 18.02
CA LEU A 97 15.59 -18.28 16.81
C LEU A 97 14.08 -18.52 16.85
N GLN A 98 13.53 -18.97 17.98
CA GLN A 98 12.09 -19.22 18.10
C GLN A 98 11.28 -17.93 17.93
N LEU A 99 11.69 -16.84 18.60
CA LEU A 99 11.00 -15.55 18.48
C LEU A 99 11.04 -15.00 17.04
N ARG A 100 12.22 -15.06 16.40
CA ARG A 100 12.40 -14.61 15.02
C ARG A 100 11.63 -15.49 14.02
N ARG A 101 11.50 -16.79 14.29
CA ARG A 101 10.70 -17.72 13.49
C ARG A 101 9.22 -17.40 13.58
N LEU A 102 8.73 -17.10 14.78
CA LEU A 102 7.34 -16.68 14.99
C LEU A 102 7.04 -15.36 14.29
N ASP A 103 7.95 -14.38 14.37
CA ASP A 103 7.83 -13.10 13.67
C ASP A 103 7.74 -13.30 12.15
N TYR A 104 8.70 -14.02 11.54
CA TYR A 104 8.63 -14.27 10.09
C TYR A 104 7.41 -15.08 9.68
N LYS A 105 6.97 -16.05 10.49
CA LYS A 105 5.73 -16.78 10.23
C LYS A 105 4.51 -15.85 10.24
N ALA A 106 4.42 -14.96 11.22
CA ALA A 106 3.35 -13.95 11.29
C ALA A 106 3.39 -13.01 10.09
N ARG A 107 4.58 -12.55 9.68
CA ARG A 107 4.78 -11.72 8.48
C ARG A 107 4.34 -12.44 7.21
N VAL A 108 4.73 -13.71 7.03
CA VAL A 108 4.28 -14.52 5.88
C VAL A 108 2.75 -14.59 5.85
N THR A 109 2.10 -14.95 6.96
CA THR A 109 0.63 -14.99 7.03
C THR A 109 0.00 -13.64 6.68
N LYS A 110 0.50 -12.55 7.27
CA LYS A 110 0.03 -11.18 7.00
C LYS A 110 0.13 -10.84 5.50
N HIS A 111 1.28 -11.05 4.90
CA HIS A 111 1.49 -10.71 3.50
C HIS A 111 0.73 -11.63 2.54
N THR A 112 0.54 -12.91 2.87
CA THR A 112 -0.34 -13.79 2.09
C THR A 112 -1.78 -13.29 2.08
N VAL A 113 -2.29 -12.81 3.22
CA VAL A 113 -3.62 -12.18 3.29
C VAL A 113 -3.66 -10.92 2.42
N LEU A 114 -2.66 -10.04 2.52
CA LEU A 114 -2.59 -8.83 1.70
C LEU A 114 -2.52 -9.13 0.20
N VAL A 115 -1.74 -10.13 -0.22
CA VAL A 115 -1.68 -10.57 -1.62
C VAL A 115 -3.06 -11.01 -2.10
N LYS A 116 -3.77 -11.82 -1.30
CA LYS A 116 -5.12 -12.26 -1.61
C LYS A 116 -6.08 -11.08 -1.78
N GLU A 117 -6.11 -10.16 -0.80
CA GLU A 117 -6.94 -8.96 -0.89
C GLU A 117 -6.58 -8.08 -2.08
N SER A 118 -5.29 -7.97 -2.42
CA SER A 118 -4.83 -7.21 -3.59
C SER A 118 -5.29 -7.84 -4.91
N ILE A 119 -5.37 -9.18 -4.99
CA ILE A 119 -5.96 -9.88 -6.13
C ILE A 119 -7.46 -9.62 -6.20
N GLU A 120 -8.19 -9.76 -5.10
CA GLU A 120 -9.64 -9.52 -5.03
C GLU A 120 -9.96 -8.07 -5.45
N ARG A 121 -9.24 -7.08 -4.91
CA ARG A 121 -9.39 -5.66 -5.30
C ARG A 121 -9.07 -5.39 -6.77
N MET A 122 -8.22 -6.21 -7.39
CA MET A 122 -7.90 -6.10 -8.81
C MET A 122 -9.02 -6.69 -9.67
N ASP A 123 -9.58 -7.83 -9.26
CA ASP A 123 -10.75 -8.44 -9.90
C ASP A 123 -11.99 -7.53 -9.80
N ASP A 124 -12.25 -6.99 -8.62
CA ASP A 124 -13.31 -5.99 -8.38
C ASP A 124 -13.13 -4.77 -9.30
N TRP A 125 -11.90 -4.28 -9.49
CA TRP A 125 -11.63 -3.14 -10.38
C TRP A 125 -11.89 -3.45 -11.85
N LEU A 126 -11.56 -4.67 -12.28
CA LEU A 126 -11.78 -5.12 -13.65
C LEU A 126 -13.26 -5.35 -13.96
N THR A 127 -14.04 -5.74 -12.95
CA THR A 127 -15.47 -6.04 -13.08
C THR A 127 -16.38 -4.86 -12.77
N ALA A 128 -15.91 -3.89 -11.99
CA ALA A 128 -16.67 -2.71 -11.57
C ALA A 128 -17.04 -1.80 -12.74
N ASN A 129 -18.26 -1.26 -12.67
CA ASN A 129 -18.68 -0.24 -13.61
C ASN A 129 -17.94 1.08 -13.32
N GLU A 130 -17.79 1.91 -14.35
CA GLU A 130 -17.03 3.16 -14.26
C GLU A 130 -17.54 4.11 -13.18
N PHE A 131 -18.85 4.12 -12.95
CA PHE A 131 -19.45 4.97 -11.93
C PHE A 131 -19.07 4.51 -10.52
N GLN A 132 -19.09 3.20 -10.24
CA GLN A 132 -18.58 2.64 -8.98
C GLN A 132 -17.12 3.00 -8.75
N LEU A 133 -16.27 2.89 -9.78
CA LEU A 133 -14.86 3.24 -9.68
C LEU A 133 -14.64 4.72 -9.33
N ILE A 134 -15.45 5.60 -9.92
CA ILE A 134 -15.42 7.04 -9.63
C ILE A 134 -15.93 7.33 -8.21
N GLN A 135 -16.96 6.63 -7.75
CA GLN A 135 -17.47 6.75 -6.38
C GLN A 135 -16.43 6.32 -5.35
N ASP A 136 -15.75 5.18 -5.57
CA ASP A 136 -14.67 4.71 -4.70
C ASP A 136 -13.51 5.72 -4.65
N ASP A 137 -13.13 6.31 -5.79
CA ASP A 137 -12.09 7.35 -5.86
C ASP A 137 -12.50 8.62 -5.10
N TRP A 138 -13.76 9.03 -5.20
CA TRP A 138 -14.30 10.14 -4.43
C TRP A 138 -14.31 9.86 -2.93
N GLU A 139 -14.63 8.64 -2.50
CA GLU A 139 -14.58 8.24 -1.09
C GLU A 139 -13.15 8.26 -0.53
N LEU A 140 -12.18 7.75 -1.30
CA LEU A 140 -10.75 7.86 -0.98
C LEU A 140 -10.30 9.33 -0.90
N THR A 141 -10.77 10.17 -1.82
CA THR A 141 -10.48 11.60 -1.84
C THR A 141 -11.06 12.30 -0.61
N ILE A 142 -12.30 11.99 -0.20
CA ILE A 142 -12.90 12.50 1.04
C ILE A 142 -12.08 12.07 2.25
N THR A 143 -11.67 10.80 2.32
CA THR A 143 -10.85 10.29 3.43
C THR A 143 -9.50 11.03 3.51
N ARG A 144 -8.85 11.29 2.38
CA ARG A 144 -7.63 12.11 2.30
C ARG A 144 -7.87 13.54 2.75
N ILE A 145 -8.97 14.17 2.30
CA ILE A 145 -9.34 15.51 2.72
C ILE A 145 -9.61 15.56 4.23
N ASP A 146 -10.26 14.55 4.80
CA ASP A 146 -10.50 14.46 6.24
C ASP A 146 -9.17 14.38 7.03
N LYS A 147 -8.21 13.57 6.58
CA LYS A 147 -6.85 13.55 7.16
C LYS A 147 -6.14 14.90 7.07
N ILE A 148 -6.16 15.54 5.90
CA ILE A 148 -5.56 16.88 5.70
C ILE A 148 -6.22 17.91 6.63
N LEU A 149 -7.55 17.90 6.74
CA LEU A 149 -8.26 18.81 7.64
C LEU A 149 -7.89 18.57 9.11
N THR A 150 -7.76 17.32 9.54
CA THR A 150 -7.28 17.00 10.89
C THR A 150 -5.86 17.53 11.11
N ARG A 151 -4.95 17.30 10.16
CA ARG A 151 -3.56 17.78 10.23
C ARG A 151 -3.49 19.32 10.28
N LEU A 152 -4.18 20.01 9.37
CA LEU A 152 -4.21 21.48 9.34
C LEU A 152 -4.89 22.08 10.58
N THR A 153 -5.91 21.42 11.13
CA THR A 153 -6.57 21.90 12.35
C THR A 153 -5.63 21.79 13.55
N LYS A 154 -4.90 20.67 13.69
CA LYS A 154 -3.85 20.52 14.70
C LYS A 154 -2.71 21.52 14.52
N LEU A 155 -2.38 21.88 13.27
CA LEU A 155 -1.34 22.86 12.98
C LEU A 155 -1.74 24.28 13.38
N VAL A 156 -2.97 24.69 13.02
CA VAL A 156 -3.47 26.05 13.31
C VAL A 156 -3.81 26.22 14.80
N ASN A 157 -4.24 25.15 15.45
CA ASN A 157 -4.54 25.09 16.87
C ASN A 157 -3.72 23.95 17.50
N PRO A 158 -2.43 24.17 17.80
CA PRO A 158 -1.63 23.17 18.48
C PRO A 158 -2.32 22.79 19.80
N PRO A 159 -2.54 21.50 20.07
CA PRO A 159 -3.05 21.10 21.38
C PRO A 159 -2.08 21.58 22.45
N GLU A 160 -2.59 22.17 23.54
CA GLU A 160 -1.80 22.43 24.74
C GLU A 160 -1.12 21.12 25.14
N ILE A 161 0.22 21.10 25.11
CA ILE A 161 0.99 19.93 25.49
C ILE A 161 0.92 19.81 27.01
N ASP A 162 0.17 18.83 27.52
CA ASP A 162 0.49 18.21 28.80
C ASP A 162 1.77 17.40 28.59
N LEU A 163 2.86 17.89 29.17
CA LEU A 163 4.17 17.24 29.19
C LEU A 163 4.12 16.08 30.18
N ASP A 164 3.52 14.96 29.79
CA ASP A 164 3.69 13.67 30.46
C ASP A 164 3.24 12.54 29.52
N ASP A 165 4.10 12.12 28.59
CA ASP A 165 4.13 10.69 28.29
C ASP A 165 5.52 10.23 27.83
N ASP A 166 5.92 9.14 28.44
CA ASP A 166 7.26 8.57 28.49
C ASP A 166 7.70 8.03 27.12
N LYS A 167 8.96 8.31 26.78
CA LYS A 167 9.70 7.59 25.74
C LYS A 167 9.71 6.08 26.04
N LYS A 168 8.88 5.31 25.34
CA LYS A 168 9.01 3.85 25.32
C LYS A 168 9.18 3.31 23.90
N GLY A 169 10.43 2.90 23.61
CA GLY A 169 10.75 1.79 22.71
C GLY A 169 10.62 2.04 21.21
N LYS A 170 11.69 2.54 20.58
CA LYS A 170 11.90 2.41 19.14
C LYS A 170 11.96 0.92 18.75
N VAL A 171 10.98 0.45 18.01
CA VAL A 171 11.14 -0.68 17.08
C VAL A 171 11.09 -0.06 15.70
N GLU A 172 12.22 -0.10 14.99
CA GLU A 172 12.32 0.29 13.59
C GLU A 172 11.45 -0.66 12.76
N ASP A 173 10.20 -0.26 12.50
CA ASP A 173 9.35 -0.89 11.50
C ASP A 173 9.64 -0.23 10.15
N ASP A 174 10.29 -1.00 9.30
CA ASP A 174 10.64 -0.69 7.90
C ASP A 174 9.36 -0.81 7.04
N SER A 175 8.27 -0.15 7.47
CA SER A 175 7.03 -0.02 6.73
C SER A 175 6.92 1.41 6.20
N ASP A 176 7.18 1.55 4.90
CA ASP A 176 6.95 2.76 4.12
C ASP A 176 5.44 3.00 3.97
N TYR A 177 4.84 3.51 5.06
CA TYR A 177 3.45 3.94 5.15
C TYR A 177 3.41 5.24 5.95
N ASP A 178 3.44 6.38 5.24
CA ASP A 178 3.17 7.76 5.70
C ASP A 178 3.27 7.92 7.23
N SER A 179 4.51 7.95 7.72
CA SER A 179 4.79 8.05 9.15
C SER A 179 4.26 9.38 9.64
N GLU A 180 3.20 9.35 10.45
CA GLU A 180 2.68 10.52 11.18
C GLU A 180 3.78 11.19 12.02
N ASP A 181 4.88 10.48 12.31
CA ASP A 181 6.04 10.99 13.03
C ASP A 181 6.94 11.90 12.19
N GLU A 182 7.00 11.74 10.86
CA GLU A 182 7.83 12.59 9.98
C GLU A 182 7.24 14.02 9.89
N TRP A 183 5.91 14.13 9.88
CA TRP A 183 5.19 15.41 9.85
C TRP A 183 5.18 16.14 11.20
N ARG A 184 5.27 15.44 12.34
CA ARG A 184 5.32 16.09 13.67
C ARG A 184 6.58 16.94 13.82
N SER A 185 7.71 16.49 13.28
CA SER A 185 8.97 17.24 13.30
C SER A 185 8.96 18.45 12.37
N GLU A 186 8.22 18.41 11.26
CA GLU A 186 8.15 19.52 10.30
C GLU A 186 7.23 20.64 10.81
N ALA A 187 6.13 20.28 11.51
CA ALA A 187 5.20 21.22 12.13
C ALA A 187 5.84 22.13 13.20
N GLU A 188 6.88 21.66 13.90
CA GLU A 188 7.66 22.44 14.88
C GLU A 188 8.53 23.54 14.24
N SER A 189 8.66 23.57 12.91
CA SER A 189 9.57 24.48 12.19
C SER A 189 8.88 25.45 11.19
N LEU A 190 7.55 25.48 11.15
CA LEU A 190 6.82 26.26 10.13
C LEU A 190 6.71 27.75 10.48
N SER A 191 6.95 28.60 9.49
CA SER A 191 6.86 30.06 9.61
C SER A 191 5.42 30.56 9.73
N GLU A 192 5.19 31.68 10.43
CA GLU A 192 3.86 32.32 10.59
C GLU A 192 3.06 32.46 9.28
N PRO A 193 3.63 32.85 8.12
CA PRO A 193 2.89 32.93 6.86
C PRO A 193 2.34 31.58 6.38
N ALA A 194 3.02 30.46 6.69
CA ALA A 194 2.54 29.12 6.35
C ALA A 194 1.33 28.73 7.22
N ILE A 195 1.30 29.16 8.47
CA ILE A 195 0.17 28.97 9.39
C ILE A 195 -1.04 29.79 8.94
N GLU A 196 -0.84 31.04 8.53
CA GLU A 196 -1.90 31.88 7.96
C GLU A 196 -2.44 31.31 6.65
N LEU A 197 -1.57 30.82 5.77
CA LEU A 197 -1.97 30.13 4.53
C LEU A 197 -2.81 28.89 4.85
N ALA A 198 -2.35 28.04 5.77
CA ALA A 198 -3.11 26.88 6.24
C ALA A 198 -4.50 27.27 6.75
N ARG A 199 -4.58 28.32 7.59
CA ARG A 199 -5.84 28.85 8.13
C ARG A 199 -6.79 29.32 7.03
N SER A 200 -6.27 30.00 6.01
CA SER A 200 -7.06 30.48 4.86
C SER A 200 -7.49 29.35 3.91
N ALA A 201 -6.74 28.25 3.84
CA ALA A 201 -7.05 27.10 2.99
C ALA A 201 -8.13 26.17 3.58
N ILE A 202 -8.28 26.11 4.91
CA ILE A 202 -9.27 25.25 5.60
C ILE A 202 -10.69 25.37 5.01
N PRO A 203 -11.26 26.58 4.81
CA PRO A 203 -12.58 26.73 4.19
C PRO A 203 -12.67 26.14 2.77
N ILE A 204 -11.65 26.36 1.94
CA ILE A 204 -11.58 25.84 0.56
C ILE A 204 -11.58 24.31 0.57
N ILE A 205 -10.76 23.72 1.45
CA ILE A 205 -10.66 22.27 1.61
C ILE A 205 -11.99 21.69 2.13
N LYS A 206 -12.68 22.37 3.06
CA LYS A 206 -14.01 21.98 3.53
C LYS A 206 -15.06 22.02 2.40
N LEU A 207 -15.02 23.04 1.54
CA LEU A 207 -15.92 23.13 0.37
C LEU A 207 -15.65 22.01 -0.63
N SER A 208 -14.38 21.72 -0.91
CA SER A 208 -13.98 20.57 -1.74
C SER A 208 -14.55 19.27 -1.18
N ARG A 209 -14.40 19.02 0.12
CA ARG A 209 -15.00 17.85 0.80
C ARG A 209 -16.51 17.79 0.60
N LEU A 210 -17.20 18.92 0.76
CA LEU A 210 -18.66 19.01 0.67
C LEU A 210 -19.13 18.74 -0.77
N PHE A 211 -18.39 19.23 -1.76
CA PHE A 211 -18.63 18.94 -3.17
C PHE A 211 -18.56 17.43 -3.45
N PHE A 212 -17.47 16.75 -3.07
CA PHE A 212 -17.38 15.29 -3.27
C PHE A 212 -18.45 14.51 -2.49
N ARG A 213 -18.79 14.92 -1.26
CA ARG A 213 -19.88 14.30 -0.49
C ARG A 213 -21.26 14.46 -1.14
N LYS A 214 -21.48 15.54 -1.92
CA LYS A 214 -22.70 15.71 -2.69
C LYS A 214 -22.74 14.84 -3.93
N LEU A 215 -21.60 14.61 -4.57
CA LEU A 215 -21.50 13.72 -5.73
C LEU A 215 -21.71 12.24 -5.40
N LEU A 216 -21.51 11.86 -4.14
CA LEU A 216 -21.78 10.51 -3.63
C LEU A 216 -23.25 10.25 -3.22
N ARG A 217 -24.12 11.27 -3.23
CA ARG A 217 -25.54 11.17 -2.88
C ARG A 217 -26.40 11.13 -4.13
#